data_AF-A0A2G5UMI5-F1
#
_entry.id   AF-A0A2G5UMI5-F1
#
_cell.length_a   1.000
_cell.length_b   1.000
_cell.length_c   1.000
_cell.angle_alpha   90.00
_cell.angle_beta   90.00
_cell.angle_gamma   90.00
#
_symmetry.space_group_name_H-M   'P 1'
#
loop_
_entity.id
_entity.type
_entity.pdbx_description
1 polymer ?
#
loop_
_entity_poly.entity_id
_entity_poly.type
_entity_poly.pdbx_seq_one_letter_code
_entity_poly.pdbx_strand_id
1 'polypeptide(L)'
;MSMLADKYGRKPIIVFSAILAFLANLAASFSPNYAVFLCLRAIVGASSDTYLSVGSVATCEYISEKARAWITVVYNVAWSLGMVWTLLVTLMTDDWRWRYFIVVFPGIYAFSLWCFLPESPHWLIVKNRTEKLKKYIETANRINKKTPDFSECQQSSHHEEKHESFKALLGSKKLIWILFANGFIEMVISLVYFAISFLCAELGGDHVRAFLFSSIVEIPGHVPNWLPYVVIALFSFISATLAFMLNETKNTKLPTDVESLTNPTEAADLAAYCSSTSSSTVSSISKKNTKSSKKHRLMRI
;
A
#
# COMPACT_ATOMS: atom_id res chain seq x y z
N MET A 1 7.43 -8.32 -8.64
CA MET A 1 6.41 -8.21 -9.70
C MET A 1 5.89 -6.79 -9.89
N SER A 2 5.66 -6.02 -8.82
CA SER A 2 5.19 -4.62 -8.91
C SER A 2 6.04 -3.72 -9.81
N MET A 3 7.37 -3.88 -9.81
CA MET A 3 8.27 -3.14 -10.72
C MET A 3 8.04 -3.44 -12.20
N LEU A 4 7.72 -4.71 -12.53
CA LEU A 4 7.36 -5.06 -13.91
C LEU A 4 6.02 -4.41 -14.26
N ALA A 5 5.08 -4.32 -13.31
CA ALA A 5 3.76 -3.73 -13.53
C ALA A 5 3.85 -2.23 -13.76
N ASP A 6 4.75 -1.55 -13.06
CA ASP A 6 5.00 -0.13 -13.28
C ASP A 6 5.71 0.12 -14.63
N LYS A 7 6.53 -0.85 -15.10
CA LYS A 7 7.23 -0.74 -16.40
C LYS A 7 6.33 -1.03 -17.60
N TYR A 8 5.62 -2.14 -17.59
CA TYR A 8 4.86 -2.66 -18.74
C TYR A 8 3.38 -2.29 -18.73
N GLY A 9 2.87 -1.74 -17.63
CA GLY A 9 1.46 -1.52 -17.39
C GLY A 9 0.88 -2.61 -16.49
N ARG A 10 -0.19 -2.27 -15.77
CA ARG A 10 -0.77 -3.16 -14.75
C ARG A 10 -1.67 -4.21 -15.35
N LYS A 11 -2.45 -3.85 -16.38
CA LYS A 11 -3.36 -4.78 -17.06
C LYS A 11 -2.63 -5.98 -17.69
N PRO A 12 -1.58 -5.82 -18.53
CA PRO A 12 -0.95 -6.97 -19.18
C PRO A 12 -0.34 -7.94 -18.16
N ILE A 13 0.12 -7.45 -17.02
CA ILE A 13 0.68 -8.32 -15.97
C ILE A 13 -0.39 -9.10 -15.24
N ILE A 14 -1.50 -8.46 -14.89
CA ILE A 14 -2.65 -9.13 -14.27
C ILE A 14 -3.20 -10.21 -15.22
N VAL A 15 -3.31 -9.90 -16.51
CA VAL A 15 -3.74 -10.84 -17.56
C VAL A 15 -2.74 -12.00 -17.69
N PHE A 16 -1.44 -11.70 -17.74
CA PHE A 16 -0.39 -12.72 -17.86
C PHE A 16 -0.35 -13.64 -16.64
N SER A 17 -0.40 -13.10 -15.42
CA SER A 17 -0.39 -13.90 -14.19
C SER A 17 -1.66 -14.74 -14.06
N ALA A 18 -2.82 -14.23 -14.49
CA ALA A 18 -4.06 -15.00 -14.51
C ALA A 18 -4.00 -16.18 -15.50
N ILE A 19 -3.49 -15.96 -16.72
CA ILE A 19 -3.29 -17.04 -17.71
C ILE A 19 -2.30 -18.08 -17.18
N LEU A 20 -1.20 -17.64 -16.58
CA LEU A 20 -0.20 -18.53 -16.01
C LEU A 20 -0.78 -19.38 -14.87
N ALA A 21 -1.57 -18.77 -13.98
CA ALA A 21 -2.27 -19.48 -12.91
C ALA A 21 -3.31 -20.48 -13.45
N PHE A 22 -4.05 -20.12 -14.50
CA PHE A 22 -5.02 -20.99 -15.16
C PHE A 22 -4.35 -22.22 -15.77
N LEU A 23 -3.32 -22.01 -16.59
CA LEU A 23 -2.60 -23.10 -17.26
C LEU A 23 -1.88 -24.00 -16.26
N ALA A 24 -1.29 -23.43 -15.20
CA ALA A 24 -0.62 -24.21 -14.17
C ALA A 24 -1.61 -25.04 -13.33
N ASN A 25 -2.81 -24.52 -13.02
CA ASN A 25 -3.86 -25.31 -12.34
C ASN A 25 -4.41 -26.43 -13.24
N LEU A 26 -4.61 -26.16 -14.52
CA LEU A 26 -5.05 -27.18 -15.47
C LEU A 26 -3.99 -28.29 -15.60
N ALA A 27 -2.72 -27.91 -15.76
CA ALA A 27 -1.60 -28.85 -15.78
C ALA A 27 -1.49 -29.65 -14.47
N ALA A 28 -1.78 -29.04 -13.31
CA ALA A 28 -1.72 -29.74 -12.02
C ALA A 28 -2.74 -30.89 -11.94
N SER A 29 -3.89 -30.75 -12.62
CA SER A 29 -4.92 -31.81 -12.70
C SER A 29 -4.43 -33.05 -13.45
N PHE A 30 -3.54 -32.87 -14.42
CA PHE A 30 -2.93 -33.95 -15.22
C PHE A 30 -1.56 -34.39 -14.71
N SER A 31 -1.14 -33.94 -13.52
CA SER A 31 0.19 -34.25 -13.01
C SER A 31 0.38 -35.76 -12.81
N PRO A 32 1.45 -36.36 -13.40
CA PRO A 32 1.71 -37.79 -13.28
C PRO A 32 2.49 -38.16 -12.02
N ASN A 33 3.20 -37.19 -11.43
CA ASN A 33 4.09 -37.39 -10.29
C ASN A 33 3.95 -36.26 -9.25
N TYR A 34 4.18 -36.59 -7.99
CA TYR A 34 4.03 -35.65 -6.87
C TYR A 34 4.97 -34.45 -6.96
N ALA A 35 6.21 -34.65 -7.43
CA ALA A 35 7.16 -33.55 -7.63
C ALA A 35 6.67 -32.53 -8.66
N VAL A 36 6.10 -33.01 -9.78
CA VAL A 36 5.54 -32.15 -10.83
C VAL A 36 4.34 -31.37 -10.28
N PHE A 37 3.48 -32.05 -9.51
CA PHE A 37 2.36 -31.40 -8.83
C PHE A 37 2.84 -30.26 -7.90
N LEU A 38 3.85 -30.49 -7.08
CA LEU A 38 4.42 -29.46 -6.20
C LEU A 38 5.00 -28.26 -6.98
N CYS A 39 5.77 -28.51 -8.04
CA CYS A 39 6.32 -27.44 -8.87
C CYS A 39 5.21 -26.60 -9.51
N LEU A 40 4.18 -27.23 -10.06
CA LEU A 40 3.03 -26.53 -10.62
C LEU A 40 2.29 -25.72 -9.54
N ARG A 41 2.20 -26.26 -8.32
CA ARG A 41 1.56 -25.56 -7.20
C ARG A 41 2.33 -24.34 -6.72
N ALA A 42 3.67 -24.40 -6.74
CA ALA A 42 4.51 -23.23 -6.49
C ALA A 42 4.29 -22.14 -7.54
N ILE A 43 4.17 -22.52 -8.83
CA ILE A 43 3.89 -21.58 -9.92
C ILE A 43 2.50 -20.93 -9.75
N VAL A 44 1.48 -21.72 -9.41
CA VAL A 44 0.14 -21.21 -9.11
C VAL A 44 0.19 -20.21 -7.95
N GLY A 45 0.87 -20.55 -6.85
CA GLY A 45 1.01 -19.66 -5.69
C GLY A 45 1.65 -18.32 -6.04
N ALA A 46 2.79 -18.35 -6.74
CA ALA A 46 3.48 -17.14 -7.18
C ALA A 46 2.63 -16.28 -8.15
N SER A 47 1.86 -16.92 -9.02
CA SER A 47 0.98 -16.24 -9.99
C SER A 47 -0.24 -15.60 -9.31
N SER A 48 -0.85 -16.31 -8.37
CA SER A 48 -2.00 -15.83 -7.59
C SER A 48 -1.62 -14.64 -6.70
N ASP A 49 -0.48 -14.70 -6.02
CA ASP A 49 0.03 -13.58 -5.22
C ASP A 49 0.32 -12.34 -6.09
N THR A 50 0.92 -12.55 -7.27
CA THR A 50 1.16 -11.48 -8.23
C THR A 50 -0.14 -10.80 -8.67
N TYR A 51 -1.16 -11.60 -9.00
CA TYR A 51 -2.47 -11.11 -9.39
C TYR A 51 -3.09 -10.26 -8.26
N LEU A 52 -3.04 -10.76 -7.02
CA LEU A 52 -3.61 -10.08 -5.86
C LEU A 52 -2.88 -8.76 -5.56
N SER A 53 -1.55 -8.81 -5.51
CA SER A 53 -0.72 -7.64 -5.23
C SER A 53 -0.93 -6.55 -6.28
N VAL A 54 -0.75 -6.85 -7.57
CA VAL A 54 -0.89 -5.85 -8.65
C VAL A 54 -2.33 -5.37 -8.80
N GLY A 55 -3.31 -6.27 -8.62
CA GLY A 55 -4.73 -5.95 -8.65
C GLY A 55 -5.15 -4.98 -7.54
N SER A 56 -4.63 -5.14 -6.32
CA SER A 56 -4.94 -4.25 -5.20
C SER A 56 -4.48 -2.80 -5.49
N VAL A 57 -3.25 -2.63 -5.99
CA VAL A 57 -2.73 -1.30 -6.32
C VAL A 57 -3.48 -0.70 -7.52
N ALA A 58 -3.82 -1.50 -8.53
CA ALA A 58 -4.61 -1.04 -9.67
C ALA A 58 -5.99 -0.53 -9.21
N THR A 59 -6.62 -1.25 -8.28
CA THR A 59 -7.93 -0.86 -7.73
C THR A 59 -7.85 0.45 -6.95
N CYS A 60 -6.78 0.67 -6.19
CA CYS A 60 -6.52 1.94 -5.52
C CYS A 60 -6.30 3.14 -6.46
N GLU A 61 -5.89 2.90 -7.71
CA GLU A 61 -5.73 3.93 -8.75
C GLU A 61 -7.03 4.26 -9.49
N TYR A 62 -7.93 3.27 -9.69
CA TYR A 62 -9.22 3.52 -10.34
C TYR A 62 -10.22 4.22 -9.42
N ILE A 63 -10.08 4.06 -8.10
CA ILE A 63 -11.10 4.50 -7.15
C ILE A 63 -10.65 5.71 -6.32
N SER A 64 -11.58 6.66 -6.18
CA SER A 64 -11.47 7.80 -5.28
C SER A 64 -11.39 7.37 -3.81
N GLU A 65 -10.62 8.11 -3.01
CA GLU A 65 -10.31 7.80 -1.60
C GLU A 65 -11.52 7.39 -0.75
N LYS A 66 -12.67 8.05 -0.95
CA LYS A 66 -13.92 7.80 -0.20
C LYS A 66 -14.52 6.42 -0.45
N ALA A 67 -14.29 5.83 -1.62
CA ALA A 67 -14.85 4.53 -1.99
C ALA A 67 -13.89 3.37 -1.70
N ARG A 68 -12.62 3.63 -1.34
CA ARG A 68 -11.61 2.58 -1.09
C ARG A 68 -12.05 1.56 -0.03
N ALA A 69 -12.72 2.01 1.03
CA ALA A 69 -13.24 1.11 2.07
C ALA A 69 -14.25 0.09 1.51
N TRP A 70 -15.12 0.50 0.59
CA TRP A 70 -16.11 -0.38 -0.03
C TRP A 70 -15.48 -1.48 -0.89
N ILE A 71 -14.40 -1.19 -1.61
CA ILE A 71 -13.66 -2.22 -2.36
C ILE A 71 -13.11 -3.28 -1.44
N THR A 72 -12.53 -2.89 -0.31
CA THR A 72 -11.99 -3.86 0.64
C THR A 72 -13.09 -4.81 1.12
N VAL A 73 -14.30 -4.31 1.38
CA VAL A 73 -15.45 -5.16 1.73
C VAL A 73 -15.81 -6.11 0.59
N VAL A 74 -15.94 -5.59 -0.64
CA VAL A 74 -16.25 -6.41 -1.84
C VAL A 74 -15.20 -7.49 -2.06
N TYR A 75 -13.92 -7.16 -1.88
CA TYR A 75 -12.81 -8.10 -1.98
C TYR A 75 -12.92 -9.25 -0.98
N ASN A 76 -13.18 -8.92 0.29
CA ASN A 76 -13.32 -9.95 1.33
C ASN A 76 -14.58 -10.81 1.13
N VAL A 77 -15.71 -10.21 0.73
CA VAL A 77 -16.92 -10.98 0.40
C VAL A 77 -16.65 -11.92 -0.78
N ALA A 78 -15.92 -11.46 -1.81
CA ALA A 78 -15.52 -12.31 -2.93
C ALA A 78 -14.61 -13.47 -2.49
N TRP A 79 -13.72 -13.24 -1.50
CA TRP A 79 -12.89 -14.28 -0.90
C TRP A 79 -13.72 -15.36 -0.21
N SER A 80 -14.67 -14.96 0.66
CA SER A 80 -15.57 -15.91 1.33
C SER A 80 -16.46 -16.67 0.33
N LEU A 81 -16.95 -16.00 -0.73
CA LEU A 81 -17.68 -16.68 -1.82
C LEU A 81 -16.81 -17.73 -2.53
N GLY A 82 -15.52 -17.46 -2.72
CA GLY A 82 -14.56 -18.41 -3.28
C GLY A 82 -14.38 -19.67 -2.42
N MET A 83 -14.41 -19.52 -1.09
CA MET A 83 -14.40 -20.68 -0.18
C MET A 83 -15.68 -21.50 -0.30
N VAL A 84 -16.85 -20.86 -0.26
CA VAL A 84 -18.14 -21.56 -0.42
C VAL A 84 -18.20 -22.29 -1.76
N TRP A 85 -17.67 -21.68 -2.84
CA TRP A 85 -17.55 -22.35 -4.13
C TRP A 85 -16.66 -23.60 -4.05
N THR A 86 -15.48 -23.49 -3.43
CA THR A 86 -14.55 -24.62 -3.27
C THR A 86 -15.17 -25.76 -2.46
N LEU A 87 -15.98 -25.42 -1.45
CA LEU A 87 -16.76 -26.37 -0.66
C LEU A 87 -17.83 -27.08 -1.50
N LEU A 88 -18.58 -26.33 -2.32
CA LEU A 88 -19.59 -26.90 -3.21
C LEU A 88 -18.97 -27.88 -4.19
N VAL A 89 -17.84 -27.51 -4.81
CA VAL A 89 -17.11 -28.41 -5.71
C VAL A 89 -16.62 -29.67 -4.98
N THR A 90 -16.21 -29.52 -3.73
CA THR A 90 -15.82 -30.64 -2.86
C THR A 90 -16.96 -31.62 -2.60
N LEU A 91 -18.20 -31.13 -2.50
CA LEU A 91 -19.39 -31.97 -2.33
C LEU A 91 -19.83 -32.66 -3.63
N MET A 92 -19.53 -32.07 -4.78
CA MET A 92 -19.96 -32.60 -6.08
C MET A 92 -19.07 -33.74 -6.59
N THR A 93 -17.80 -33.80 -6.16
CA THR A 93 -16.86 -34.80 -6.71
C THR A 93 -15.79 -35.20 -5.70
N ASP A 94 -15.64 -36.51 -5.48
CA ASP A 94 -14.60 -37.03 -4.59
C ASP A 94 -13.19 -37.01 -5.21
N ASP A 95 -13.10 -37.11 -6.53
CA ASP A 95 -11.84 -37.08 -7.27
C ASP A 95 -11.15 -35.71 -7.21
N TRP A 96 -9.96 -35.68 -6.61
CA TRP A 96 -9.16 -34.45 -6.48
C TRP A 96 -8.86 -33.80 -7.84
N ARG A 97 -8.66 -34.59 -8.91
CA ARG A 97 -8.38 -34.08 -10.27
C ARG A 97 -9.55 -33.27 -10.84
N TRP A 98 -10.77 -33.76 -10.67
CA TRP A 98 -11.97 -33.08 -11.14
C TRP A 98 -12.25 -31.82 -10.34
N ARG A 99 -11.94 -31.79 -9.03
CA ARG A 99 -12.03 -30.57 -8.22
C ARG A 99 -11.16 -29.45 -8.79
N TYR A 100 -9.91 -29.75 -9.15
CA TYR A 100 -9.02 -28.76 -9.78
C TYR A 100 -9.55 -28.25 -11.12
N PHE A 101 -10.19 -29.10 -11.92
CA PHE A 101 -10.79 -28.68 -13.18
C PHE A 101 -11.99 -27.75 -12.97
N ILE A 102 -12.88 -28.07 -12.03
CA ILE A 102 -14.12 -27.32 -11.78
C ILE A 102 -13.85 -25.97 -11.09
N VAL A 103 -12.89 -25.91 -10.17
CA VAL A 103 -12.54 -24.68 -9.43
C VAL A 103 -12.08 -23.55 -10.36
N VAL A 104 -11.51 -23.90 -11.53
CA VAL A 104 -10.93 -22.92 -12.45
C VAL A 104 -12.00 -22.16 -13.27
N PHE A 105 -13.21 -22.69 -13.42
CA PHE A 105 -14.29 -22.08 -14.22
C PHE A 105 -14.65 -20.63 -13.82
N PRO A 106 -14.95 -20.30 -12.55
CA PRO A 106 -15.21 -18.91 -12.16
C PRO A 106 -14.01 -17.98 -12.42
N GLY A 107 -12.79 -18.52 -12.41
CA GLY A 107 -11.58 -17.77 -12.77
C GLY A 107 -11.56 -17.30 -14.22
N ILE A 108 -12.13 -18.07 -15.16
CA ILE A 108 -12.25 -17.68 -16.58
C ILE A 108 -13.20 -16.49 -16.75
N TYR A 109 -14.30 -16.48 -15.98
CA TYR A 109 -15.24 -15.37 -15.98
C TYR A 109 -14.58 -14.09 -15.45
N ALA A 110 -13.89 -14.18 -14.30
CA ALA A 110 -13.14 -13.07 -13.74
C ALA A 110 -12.06 -12.55 -14.71
N PHE A 111 -11.35 -13.44 -15.40
CA PHE A 111 -10.37 -13.10 -16.43
C PHE A 111 -10.99 -12.30 -17.59
N SER A 112 -12.16 -12.72 -18.04
CA SER A 112 -12.87 -12.05 -19.14
C SER A 112 -13.21 -10.61 -18.77
N LEU A 113 -13.64 -10.36 -17.52
CA LEU A 113 -13.93 -9.01 -17.02
C LEU A 113 -12.69 -8.11 -17.00
N TRP A 114 -11.52 -8.64 -16.62
CA TRP A 114 -10.26 -7.88 -16.65
C TRP A 114 -9.81 -7.47 -18.05
N CYS A 115 -10.16 -8.26 -19.07
CA CYS A 115 -9.84 -7.90 -20.46
C CYS A 115 -10.58 -6.65 -20.94
N PHE A 116 -11.79 -6.40 -20.41
CA PHE A 116 -12.58 -5.20 -20.74
C PHE A 116 -12.16 -3.95 -19.98
N LEU A 117 -11.42 -4.10 -18.87
CA LEU A 117 -10.98 -2.96 -18.08
C LEU A 117 -9.93 -2.14 -18.86
N PRO A 118 -10.05 -0.81 -18.94
CA PRO A 118 -9.01 0.04 -19.53
C PRO A 118 -7.70 -0.05 -18.73
N GLU A 119 -6.60 0.44 -19.30
CA GLU A 119 -5.32 0.55 -18.59
C GLU A 119 -5.42 1.60 -17.45
N SER A 120 -4.56 1.49 -16.44
CA SER A 120 -4.56 2.43 -15.31
C SER A 120 -4.35 3.88 -15.78
N PRO A 121 -5.20 4.84 -15.35
CA PRO A 121 -5.07 6.24 -15.73
C PRO A 121 -3.75 6.85 -15.24
N HIS A 122 -3.28 6.45 -14.06
CA HIS A 122 -2.00 6.92 -13.51
C HIS A 122 -0.83 6.50 -14.40
N TRP A 123 -0.80 5.23 -14.81
CA TRP A 123 0.25 4.73 -15.71
C TRP A 123 0.21 5.43 -17.08
N LEU A 124 -0.97 5.75 -17.61
CA LEU A 124 -1.12 6.49 -18.86
C LEU A 124 -0.56 7.92 -18.78
N ILE A 125 -0.73 8.59 -17.63
CA ILE A 125 -0.16 9.92 -17.37
C ILE A 125 1.37 9.84 -17.28
N VAL A 126 1.91 8.93 -16.47
CA VAL A 126 3.36 8.76 -16.27
C VAL A 126 4.09 8.36 -17.56
N LYS A 127 3.45 7.55 -18.43
CA LYS A 127 4.03 7.16 -19.73
C LYS A 127 3.71 8.15 -20.86
N ASN A 128 3.12 9.30 -20.55
CA ASN A 128 2.77 10.37 -21.48
C ASN A 128 1.96 9.87 -22.70
N ARG A 129 1.05 8.92 -22.47
CA ARG A 129 0.20 8.30 -23.51
C ARG A 129 -1.10 9.09 -23.68
N THR A 130 -0.97 10.34 -24.13
CA THR A 130 -2.05 11.33 -24.27
C THR A 130 -3.26 10.83 -25.05
N GLU A 131 -3.06 10.12 -26.17
CA GLU A 131 -4.18 9.62 -27.00
C GLU A 131 -5.06 8.57 -26.29
N LYS A 132 -4.45 7.65 -25.53
CA LYS A 132 -5.19 6.65 -24.75
C LYS A 132 -5.86 7.29 -23.54
N LEU A 133 -5.19 8.25 -22.91
CA LEU A 133 -5.72 9.01 -21.78
C LEU A 133 -6.95 9.84 -22.19
N LYS A 134 -6.93 10.50 -23.36
CA LYS A 134 -8.07 11.25 -23.90
C LYS A 134 -9.30 10.34 -24.06
N LYS A 135 -9.15 9.19 -24.71
CA LYS A 135 -10.23 8.21 -24.87
C LYS A 135 -10.78 7.69 -23.54
N TYR A 136 -9.91 7.47 -22.55
CA TYR A 136 -10.31 7.07 -21.21
C TYR A 136 -11.15 8.16 -20.54
N ILE A 137 -10.68 9.41 -20.57
CA ILE A 137 -11.36 10.57 -19.98
C ILE A 137 -12.70 10.83 -20.68
N GLU A 138 -12.77 10.77 -22.01
CA GLU A 138 -14.02 10.88 -22.77
C GLU A 138 -15.03 9.80 -22.36
N THR A 139 -14.58 8.55 -22.21
CA THR A 139 -15.44 7.44 -21.79
C THR A 139 -15.93 7.63 -20.35
N ALA A 140 -15.03 8.02 -19.44
CA ALA A 140 -15.36 8.29 -18.04
C ALA A 140 -16.32 9.48 -17.91
N ASN A 141 -16.14 10.53 -18.69
CA ASN A 141 -17.00 11.71 -18.72
C ASN A 141 -18.38 11.43 -19.33
N ARG A 142 -18.45 10.56 -20.33
CA ARG A 142 -19.73 10.06 -20.86
C ARG A 142 -20.53 9.31 -19.79
N ILE A 143 -19.85 8.50 -18.96
CA ILE A 143 -20.48 7.75 -17.87
C ILE A 143 -20.89 8.69 -16.72
N ASN A 144 -20.00 9.63 -16.35
CA ASN A 144 -20.20 10.54 -15.22
C ASN A 144 -20.98 11.83 -15.57
N LYS A 145 -21.37 12.02 -16.83
CA LYS A 145 -22.05 13.22 -17.37
C LYS A 145 -21.32 14.54 -17.02
N LYS A 146 -19.98 14.55 -17.06
CA LYS A 146 -19.16 15.75 -16.83
C LYS A 146 -18.47 16.20 -18.11
N THR A 147 -18.14 17.48 -18.21
CA THR A 147 -17.37 18.02 -19.34
C THR A 147 -15.89 17.61 -19.23
N PRO A 148 -15.23 17.31 -20.36
CA PRO A 148 -13.83 16.91 -20.33
C PRO A 148 -12.92 18.11 -20.07
N ASP A 149 -12.36 18.17 -18.85
CA ASP A 149 -11.24 19.04 -18.53
C ASP A 149 -9.93 18.26 -18.69
N PHE A 150 -9.13 18.63 -19.68
CA PHE A 150 -7.83 18.03 -19.96
C PHE A 150 -6.66 18.82 -19.38
N SER A 151 -6.93 20.04 -18.90
CA SER A 151 -5.94 21.05 -18.51
C SER A 151 -5.18 20.65 -17.25
N GLU A 152 -5.90 20.13 -16.25
CA GLU A 152 -5.32 19.69 -14.96
C GLU A 152 -4.45 18.43 -15.09
N CYS A 153 -4.77 17.52 -16.02
CA CYS A 153 -4.04 16.26 -16.20
C CYS A 153 -2.68 16.42 -16.89
N GLN A 154 -2.48 17.47 -17.68
CA GLN A 154 -1.18 17.75 -18.33
C GLN A 154 -0.21 18.48 -17.39
N GLN A 155 -0.71 19.32 -16.47
CA GLN A 155 0.15 20.05 -15.53
C GLN A 155 0.89 19.12 -14.55
N SER A 156 0.27 18.01 -14.15
CA SER A 156 0.92 17.00 -13.28
C SER A 156 1.99 16.18 -14.00
N SER A 157 1.95 16.07 -15.33
CA SER A 157 2.93 15.32 -16.13
C SER A 157 4.30 16.01 -16.33
N HIS A 158 4.40 17.30 -16.00
CA HIS A 158 5.66 18.07 -16.07
C HIS A 158 6.56 17.90 -14.85
N HIS A 159 6.08 17.26 -13.78
CA HIS A 159 6.96 16.75 -12.74
C HIS A 159 7.61 15.47 -13.25
N GLU A 160 8.86 15.56 -13.71
CA GLU A 160 9.72 14.39 -13.92
C GLU A 160 9.80 13.61 -12.60
N GLU A 161 8.98 12.57 -12.46
CA GLU A 161 9.22 11.54 -11.46
C GLU A 161 10.54 10.88 -11.81
N LYS A 162 11.61 11.30 -11.12
CA LYS A 162 12.85 10.55 -11.05
C LYS A 162 12.46 9.11 -10.71
N HIS A 163 12.76 8.18 -11.62
CA HIS A 163 12.78 6.76 -11.32
C HIS A 163 13.84 6.54 -10.22
N GLU A 164 13.45 6.77 -8.96
CA GLU A 164 14.25 6.44 -7.79
C GLU A 164 14.50 4.94 -7.86
N SER A 165 15.75 4.59 -8.16
CA SER A 165 16.18 3.21 -8.36
C SER A 165 15.92 2.40 -7.08
N PHE A 166 15.65 1.10 -7.20
CA PHE A 166 15.45 0.18 -6.07
C PHE A 166 16.53 0.29 -4.96
N LYS A 167 17.75 0.66 -5.36
CA LYS A 167 18.87 0.94 -4.44
C LYS A 167 18.64 2.15 -3.54
N ALA A 168 17.89 3.16 -3.98
CA ALA A 168 17.53 4.33 -3.20
C ALA A 168 16.40 4.02 -2.20
N LEU A 169 15.44 3.17 -2.58
CA LEU A 169 14.43 2.61 -1.66
C LEU A 169 15.09 1.78 -0.54
N LEU A 170 16.10 0.99 -0.88
CA LEU A 170 16.95 0.28 0.08
C LEU A 170 17.95 1.19 0.84
N GLY A 171 18.04 2.47 0.48
CA GLY A 171 18.90 3.43 1.18
C GLY A 171 18.25 3.98 2.46
N SER A 172 16.92 4.01 2.51
CA SER A 172 16.18 4.55 3.66
C SER A 172 15.92 3.48 4.71
N LYS A 173 16.65 3.55 5.84
CA LYS A 173 16.47 2.64 6.99
C LYS A 173 15.02 2.61 7.50
N LYS A 174 14.31 3.74 7.43
CA LYS A 174 12.89 3.84 7.85
C LYS A 174 11.96 3.04 6.94
N LEU A 175 12.19 3.08 5.64
CA LEU A 175 11.33 2.38 4.67
C LEU A 175 11.54 0.87 4.73
N ILE A 176 12.81 0.41 4.86
CA ILE A 176 13.10 -1.02 5.07
C ILE A 176 12.42 -1.52 6.33
N TRP A 177 12.45 -0.74 7.42
CA TRP A 177 11.82 -1.15 8.67
C TRP A 177 10.29 -1.27 8.53
N ILE A 178 9.65 -0.33 7.83
CA ILE A 178 8.21 -0.41 7.53
C ILE A 178 7.88 -1.64 6.67
N LEU A 179 8.68 -1.91 5.63
CA LEU A 179 8.50 -3.10 4.78
C LEU A 179 8.67 -4.40 5.58
N PHE A 180 9.67 -4.46 6.45
CA PHE A 180 9.94 -5.62 7.30
C PHE A 180 8.83 -5.84 8.32
N ALA A 181 8.39 -4.77 9.01
CA ALA A 181 7.29 -4.84 9.97
C ALA A 181 5.98 -5.28 9.28
N ASN A 182 5.67 -4.72 8.11
CA ASN A 182 4.48 -5.11 7.34
C ASN A 182 4.56 -6.56 6.87
N GLY A 183 5.72 -7.00 6.38
CA GLY A 183 5.94 -8.40 6.00
C GLY A 183 5.82 -9.37 7.17
N PHE A 184 6.32 -8.99 8.35
CA PHE A 184 6.19 -9.81 9.56
C PHE A 184 4.74 -9.91 10.02
N ILE A 185 4.00 -8.79 10.02
CA ILE A 185 2.57 -8.77 10.35
C ILE A 185 1.80 -9.69 9.40
N GLU A 186 2.04 -9.58 8.10
CA GLU A 186 1.38 -10.41 7.09
C GLU A 186 1.70 -11.90 7.27
N MET A 187 2.95 -12.23 7.61
CA MET A 187 3.37 -13.59 7.91
C MET A 187 2.63 -14.16 9.12
N VAL A 188 2.50 -13.38 10.19
CA VAL A 188 1.77 -13.81 11.41
C VAL A 188 0.29 -14.01 11.10
N ILE A 189 -0.34 -13.07 10.38
CA ILE A 189 -1.75 -13.17 9.98
C ILE A 189 -1.97 -14.43 9.13
N SER A 190 -1.10 -14.67 8.14
CA SER A 190 -1.18 -15.84 7.27
C SER A 190 -1.06 -17.16 8.05
N LEU A 191 -0.09 -17.25 8.98
CA LEU A 191 0.11 -18.45 9.80
C LEU A 191 -1.10 -18.74 10.68
N VAL A 192 -1.63 -17.72 11.36
CA VAL A 192 -2.82 -17.86 12.20
C VAL A 192 -4.04 -18.28 11.37
N TYR A 193 -4.22 -17.65 10.22
CA TYR A 193 -5.32 -17.97 9.31
C TYR A 193 -5.30 -19.42 8.82
N PHE A 194 -4.14 -19.91 8.37
CA PHE A 194 -3.99 -21.31 7.94
C PHE A 194 -4.10 -22.28 9.12
N ALA A 195 -3.55 -21.94 10.29
CA ALA A 195 -3.66 -22.77 11.49
C ALA A 195 -5.13 -22.96 11.90
N ILE A 196 -5.92 -21.89 11.92
CA ILE A 196 -7.36 -21.96 12.20
C ILE A 196 -8.07 -22.79 11.15
N SER A 197 -7.75 -22.57 9.86
CA SER A 197 -8.36 -23.32 8.76
C SER A 197 -8.12 -24.83 8.85
N PHE A 198 -6.90 -25.25 9.22
CA PHE A 198 -6.57 -26.67 9.44
C PHE A 198 -7.23 -27.23 10.70
N LEU A 199 -7.21 -26.47 11.79
CA LEU A 199 -7.81 -26.88 13.06
C LEU A 199 -9.33 -27.06 12.93
N CYS A 200 -10.01 -26.16 12.21
CA CYS A 200 -11.43 -26.28 11.90
C CYS A 200 -11.74 -27.54 11.06
N ALA A 201 -10.83 -27.95 10.17
CA ALA A 201 -11.00 -29.16 9.38
C ALA A 201 -10.89 -30.44 10.24
N GLU A 202 -10.05 -30.45 11.28
CA GLU A 202 -9.86 -31.60 12.17
C GLU A 202 -10.91 -31.72 13.28
N LEU A 203 -11.47 -30.60 13.78
CA LEU A 203 -12.38 -30.59 14.93
C LEU A 203 -13.83 -31.02 14.62
N GLY A 204 -14.25 -31.03 13.36
CA GLY A 204 -15.62 -31.35 12.96
C GLY A 204 -15.77 -32.76 12.42
N GLY A 205 -16.63 -33.59 13.03
CA GLY A 205 -16.96 -34.93 12.50
C GLY A 205 -17.50 -34.92 11.06
N ASP A 206 -18.01 -33.77 10.59
CA ASP A 206 -18.28 -33.47 9.18
C ASP A 206 -17.43 -32.26 8.72
N HIS A 207 -16.32 -32.50 8.00
CA HIS A 207 -15.40 -31.46 7.50
C HIS A 207 -16.12 -30.35 6.71
N VAL A 208 -17.21 -30.72 6.01
CA VAL A 208 -18.02 -29.82 5.19
C VAL A 208 -18.73 -28.77 6.05
N ARG A 209 -19.32 -29.19 7.18
CA ARG A 209 -20.09 -28.29 8.05
C ARG A 209 -19.17 -27.31 8.76
N ALA A 210 -18.02 -27.78 9.24
CA ALA A 210 -17.02 -26.94 9.87
C ALA A 210 -16.48 -25.86 8.92
N PHE A 211 -16.18 -26.22 7.67
CA PHE A 211 -15.72 -25.27 6.66
C PHE A 211 -16.80 -24.25 6.29
N LEU A 212 -18.07 -24.68 6.17
CA LEU A 212 -19.20 -23.78 5.91
C LEU A 212 -19.37 -22.74 7.03
N PHE A 213 -19.31 -23.16 8.29
CA PHE A 213 -19.43 -22.24 9.43
C PHE A 213 -18.26 -21.24 9.47
N SER A 214 -17.04 -21.69 9.16
CA SER A 214 -15.87 -20.80 9.05
C SER A 214 -16.09 -19.73 7.98
N SER A 215 -16.53 -20.12 6.78
CA SER A 215 -16.80 -19.17 5.68
C SER A 215 -17.94 -18.19 6.01
N ILE A 216 -18.96 -18.62 6.76
CA ILE A 216 -20.07 -17.74 7.16
C ILE A 216 -19.63 -16.74 8.24
N VAL A 217 -18.81 -17.17 9.21
CA VAL A 217 -18.31 -16.30 10.29
C VAL A 217 -17.40 -15.19 9.76
N GLU A 218 -16.70 -15.43 8.67
CA GLU A 218 -15.85 -14.41 8.03
C GLU A 218 -16.67 -13.25 7.43
N ILE A 219 -17.86 -13.51 6.89
CA ILE A 219 -18.65 -12.48 6.19
C ILE A 219 -19.02 -11.29 7.10
N PRO A 220 -19.58 -11.49 8.33
CA PRO A 220 -19.81 -10.40 9.28
C PRO A 220 -18.52 -9.72 9.73
N GLY A 221 -17.42 -10.47 9.89
CA GLY A 221 -16.11 -9.91 10.26
C GLY A 221 -15.53 -8.98 9.19
N HIS A 222 -15.88 -9.23 7.92
CA HIS A 222 -15.41 -8.49 6.76
C HIS A 222 -16.34 -7.37 6.28
N VAL A 223 -17.48 -7.16 6.94
CA VAL A 223 -18.29 -5.96 6.78
C VAL A 223 -17.89 -4.99 7.90
N PRO A 224 -16.80 -4.21 7.76
CA PRO A 224 -16.52 -3.13 8.66
C PRO A 224 -17.57 -2.04 8.43
N ASN A 225 -18.66 -2.12 9.17
CA ASN A 225 -19.32 -0.91 9.60
C ASN A 225 -18.64 -0.43 10.91
N TRP A 226 -17.78 0.59 10.75
CA TRP A 226 -17.50 1.64 11.74
C TRP A 226 -16.66 1.30 13.00
N LEU A 227 -16.55 0.06 13.45
CA LEU A 227 -15.98 -0.23 14.77
C LEU A 227 -14.45 0.02 14.93
N PRO A 228 -13.55 -0.46 14.05
CA PRO A 228 -12.11 -0.22 14.23
C PRO A 228 -11.71 1.23 13.92
N TYR A 229 -12.40 1.91 12.99
CA TYR A 229 -12.17 3.34 12.74
C TYR A 229 -12.63 4.19 13.93
N VAL A 230 -13.74 3.83 14.58
CA VAL A 230 -14.19 4.47 15.83
C VAL A 230 -13.26 4.13 16.98
N VAL A 231 -12.77 2.90 17.12
CA VAL A 231 -11.82 2.53 18.19
C VAL A 231 -10.46 3.21 18.01
N ILE A 232 -9.94 3.30 16.78
CA ILE A 232 -8.69 4.01 16.47
C ILE A 232 -8.87 5.53 16.60
N ALA A 233 -10.03 6.07 16.20
CA ALA A 233 -10.38 7.47 16.40
C ALA A 233 -10.57 7.80 17.89
N LEU A 234 -11.18 6.90 18.68
CA LEU A 234 -11.32 7.02 20.12
C LEU A 234 -9.95 6.93 20.81
N PHE A 235 -9.05 6.06 20.37
CA PHE A 235 -7.69 5.98 20.90
C PHE A 235 -6.89 7.26 20.60
N SER A 236 -7.06 7.81 19.39
CA SER A 236 -6.45 9.07 18.96
C SER A 236 -7.06 10.28 19.71
N PHE A 237 -8.36 10.25 19.99
CA PHE A 237 -9.08 11.28 20.75
C PHE A 237 -8.72 11.24 22.25
N ILE A 238 -8.57 10.05 22.83
CA ILE A 238 -8.10 9.82 24.20
C ILE A 238 -6.64 10.27 24.33
N SER A 239 -5.78 9.98 23.35
CA SER A 239 -4.40 10.48 23.33
C SER A 239 -4.33 12.01 23.24
N ALA A 240 -5.17 12.64 22.42
CA ALA A 240 -5.23 14.10 22.29
C ALA A 240 -5.81 14.80 23.53
N THR A 241 -6.81 14.20 24.18
CA THR A 241 -7.36 14.70 25.45
C THR A 241 -6.40 14.46 26.62
N LEU A 242 -5.65 13.35 26.66
CA LEU A 242 -4.57 13.18 27.62
C LEU A 242 -3.48 14.24 27.44
N ALA A 243 -3.10 14.55 26.19
CA ALA A 243 -2.13 15.60 25.88
C ALA A 243 -2.64 17.01 26.26
N PHE A 244 -3.94 17.27 26.12
CA PHE A 244 -4.58 18.53 26.52
C PHE A 244 -4.74 18.64 28.05
N MET A 245 -5.02 17.53 28.75
CA MET A 245 -5.09 17.49 30.22
C MET A 245 -3.69 17.56 30.87
N LEU A 246 -2.64 17.12 30.17
CA LEU A 246 -1.26 17.35 30.58
C LEU A 246 -0.80 18.81 30.33
N ASN A 247 -1.55 19.59 29.54
CA ASN A 247 -1.28 21.01 29.29
C ASN A 247 -1.79 21.93 30.42
N GLU A 248 -2.36 21.37 31.50
CA GLU A 248 -2.62 22.06 32.78
C GLU A 248 -1.34 22.31 33.60
N THR A 249 -0.14 22.07 33.04
CA THR A 249 1.08 22.73 33.55
C THR A 249 1.18 24.20 33.09
N LYS A 250 0.04 24.89 32.98
CA LYS A 250 -0.11 26.30 32.57
C LYS A 250 -0.08 27.27 33.76
N ASN A 251 0.66 26.92 34.82
CA ASN A 251 0.84 27.76 36.01
C ASN A 251 2.32 27.92 36.41
N THR A 252 3.23 27.99 35.44
CA THR A 252 4.50 28.69 35.63
C THR A 252 4.43 30.02 34.87
N LYS A 253 4.36 31.12 35.65
CA LYS A 253 4.44 32.50 35.14
C LYS A 253 5.68 32.64 34.25
N LEU A 254 5.47 33.04 33.00
CA LEU A 254 6.55 33.48 32.12
C LEU A 254 7.09 34.85 32.61
N PRO A 255 8.42 35.08 32.59
CA PRO A 255 9.01 36.35 33.02
C PRO A 255 8.61 37.51 32.08
N THR A 256 8.45 38.69 32.67
CA THR A 256 7.99 39.96 32.11
C THR A 256 8.79 40.53 30.92
N ASP A 257 9.82 39.83 30.44
CA ASP A 257 10.78 40.35 29.46
C ASP A 257 10.34 40.13 28.00
N VAL A 258 9.23 39.43 27.76
CA VAL A 258 8.78 39.07 26.40
C VAL A 258 7.67 39.99 25.89
N GLU A 259 6.98 40.72 26.77
CA GLU A 259 5.89 41.63 26.39
C GLU A 259 6.40 42.96 25.80
N SER A 260 7.67 43.30 26.04
CA SER A 260 8.35 44.44 25.41
C SER A 260 8.79 44.18 23.96
N LEU A 261 8.92 42.91 23.55
CA LEU A 261 9.40 42.54 22.22
C LEU A 261 8.31 42.52 21.14
N THR A 262 7.05 42.77 21.53
CA THR A 262 5.89 42.87 20.64
C THR A 262 5.59 44.29 20.13
N ASN A 263 6.48 45.26 20.35
CA ASN A 263 6.36 46.58 19.76
C ASN A 263 7.06 46.67 18.39
N PRO A 264 6.34 47.03 17.31
CA PRO A 264 6.84 46.99 15.93
C PRO A 264 7.92 48.06 15.60
N THR A 265 8.32 48.90 16.56
CA THR A 265 9.27 49.99 16.35
C THR A 265 10.74 49.58 16.53
N GLU A 266 11.08 48.57 17.34
CA GLU A 266 12.48 48.12 17.51
C GLU A 266 12.96 47.08 16.48
N ALA A 267 12.02 46.43 15.76
CA ALA A 267 12.36 45.50 14.67
C ALA A 267 13.01 46.21 13.46
N ALA A 268 12.73 47.50 13.26
CA ALA A 268 13.33 48.30 12.20
C ALA A 268 14.80 48.69 12.51
N ASP A 269 15.13 48.93 13.79
CA ASP A 269 16.49 49.29 14.20
C ASP A 269 17.43 48.07 14.23
N LEU A 270 16.92 46.88 14.55
CA LEU A 270 17.68 45.62 14.47
C LEU A 270 18.02 45.21 13.02
N ALA A 271 17.16 45.55 12.06
CA ALA A 271 17.46 45.34 10.64
C ALA A 271 18.58 46.28 10.14
N ALA A 272 18.63 47.52 10.64
CA ALA A 272 19.69 48.49 10.31
C ALA A 272 21.06 48.13 10.93
N TYR A 273 21.08 47.53 12.13
CA TYR A 273 22.30 47.09 12.81
C TYR A 273 22.93 45.82 12.19
N CYS A 274 22.11 44.90 11.67
CA CYS A 274 22.59 43.69 10.99
C CYS A 274 23.26 44.00 9.63
N SER A 275 22.86 45.08 8.95
CA SER A 275 23.49 45.53 7.69
C SER A 275 24.87 46.19 7.86
N SER A 276 25.20 46.74 9.05
CA SER A 276 26.49 47.39 9.29
C SER A 276 27.58 46.46 9.83
N THR A 277 27.20 45.28 10.37
CA THR A 277 28.13 44.35 11.04
C THR A 277 28.70 43.25 10.10
N SER A 278 28.15 43.10 8.89
CA SER A 278 28.63 42.13 7.89
C SER A 278 29.93 42.56 7.19
N SER A 279 30.28 43.85 7.21
CA SER A 279 31.49 44.38 6.54
C SER A 279 32.77 44.32 7.40
N SER A 280 32.66 44.16 8.72
CA SER A 280 33.82 44.20 9.66
C SER A 280 34.31 42.83 10.13
N THR A 281 33.58 41.75 9.80
CA THR A 281 33.90 40.38 10.29
C THR A 281 34.66 39.53 9.26
N VAL A 282 34.68 39.92 7.98
CA VAL A 282 35.41 39.18 6.92
C VAL A 282 36.93 39.40 6.98
N SER A 283 37.41 40.50 7.58
CA SER A 283 38.86 40.80 7.68
C SER A 283 39.57 40.16 8.89
N SER A 284 38.83 39.69 9.91
CA SER A 284 39.40 39.18 11.17
C SER A 284 39.48 37.64 11.25
N ILE A 285 38.72 36.92 10.42
CA ILE A 285 38.71 35.45 10.39
C ILE A 285 39.92 34.87 9.61
N SER A 286 40.49 35.62 8.66
CA SER A 286 41.67 35.17 7.89
C SER A 286 42.99 35.16 8.69
N LYS A 287 43.07 35.79 9.88
CA LYS A 287 44.32 35.85 10.70
C LYS A 287 44.35 34.88 11.89
N LYS A 288 43.24 34.21 12.24
CA LYS A 288 43.18 33.31 13.41
C LYS A 288 43.44 31.83 13.10
N ASN A 289 43.26 31.37 11.85
CA ASN A 289 43.43 29.95 11.49
C ASN A 289 44.89 29.48 11.37
N THR A 290 45.89 30.35 11.43
CA THR A 290 47.32 29.97 11.40
C THR A 290 47.97 29.78 12.78
N LYS A 291 47.27 30.09 13.89
CA LYS A 291 47.83 29.97 15.26
C LYS A 291 47.33 28.77 16.07
N SER A 292 46.24 28.10 15.67
CA SER A 292 45.68 26.97 16.43
C SER A 292 46.37 25.61 16.15
N SER A 293 47.07 25.48 15.01
CA SER A 293 47.78 24.24 14.62
C SER A 293 49.05 23.93 15.46
N LYS A 294 49.49 24.82 16.36
CA LYS A 294 50.73 24.65 17.15
C LYS A 294 50.55 24.30 18.64
N LYS A 295 49.33 24.10 19.15
CA LYS A 295 49.10 24.01 20.62
C LYS A 295 48.66 22.66 21.20
N HIS A 296 48.58 21.59 20.40
CA HIS A 296 48.27 20.22 20.89
C HIS A 296 49.46 19.25 20.80
N ARG A 297 50.68 19.75 21.04
CA ARG A 297 51.90 18.93 21.19
C ARG A 297 52.58 19.34 22.50
N LEU A 298 52.79 18.38 23.41
CA LEU A 298 53.42 18.44 24.76
C LEU A 298 52.42 18.72 25.90
N MET A 299 51.93 17.68 26.60
CA MET A 299 52.52 17.09 27.83
C MET A 299 52.81 18.10 28.94
N ARG A 300 52.17 17.92 30.11
CA ARG A 300 52.91 17.70 31.36
C ARG A 300 51.99 17.31 32.54
N ILE A 301 52.36 16.16 33.13
CA ILE A 301 52.18 15.69 34.52
C ILE A 301 50.75 15.33 34.93
#